data_AF-A0A7S0HEJ2-F1
#
_entry.id   AF-A0A7S0HEJ2-F1
#
_cell.length_a   1.000
_cell.length_b   1.000
_cell.length_c   1.000
_cell.angle_alpha   90.00
_cell.angle_beta   90.00
_cell.angle_gamma   90.00
#
_symmetry.space_group_name_H-M   'P 1'
#
loop_
_entity.id
_entity.type
_entity.pdbx_description
1 polymer ?
#
loop_
_entity_poly.entity_id
_entity_poly.type
_entity_poly.pdbx_seq_one_letter_code
_entity_poly.pdbx_strand_id
1 'polypeptide(L)'
;PPPPNPPPPPPPPRTYHLRITTGTERNDAGTLDVEVDISRPLGNGITVDRYRLVTSKVWAKGSTMLYGPYHTLSGVRVHSPSTNAWVGAIEYSSDGGVTYLPFVCTDCTKGSSTARISVDGNSDVNAPTTCFGGAKCILLKQG
;
A
#
# COMPACT_ATOMS: atom_id res chain seq x y z
N PRO A 1 39.41 37.76 2.82
CA PRO A 1 38.49 36.89 2.03
C PRO A 1 37.28 36.49 2.89
N PRO A 2 36.05 36.55 2.36
CA PRO A 2 34.91 35.98 3.05
C PRO A 2 35.06 34.46 3.17
N PRO A 3 34.51 33.83 4.23
CA PRO A 3 34.54 32.39 4.36
C PRO A 3 33.81 31.73 3.16
N PRO A 4 34.23 30.53 2.75
CA PRO A 4 33.50 29.78 1.73
C PRO A 4 32.05 29.59 2.17
N ASN A 5 31.11 29.68 1.23
CA ASN A 5 29.73 29.33 1.52
C ASN A 5 29.65 27.88 2.03
N PRO A 6 28.81 27.60 3.03
CA PRO A 6 28.59 26.23 3.46
C PRO A 6 28.07 25.39 2.28
N PRO A 7 28.47 24.11 2.20
CA PRO A 7 27.96 23.21 1.17
C PRO A 7 26.44 23.10 1.29
N PRO A 8 25.72 22.93 0.16
CA PRO A 8 24.29 22.72 0.20
C PRO A 8 23.93 21.49 1.05
N PRO A 9 22.78 21.50 1.74
CA PRO A 9 22.35 20.37 2.53
C PRO A 9 22.20 19.12 1.64
N PRO A 10 22.45 17.91 2.18
CA PRO A 10 22.25 16.68 1.44
C PRO A 10 20.80 16.58 0.94
N PRO A 11 20.55 15.94 -0.22
CA PRO A 11 19.20 15.60 -0.64
C PRO A 11 18.49 14.82 0.47
N PRO A 12 17.19 15.06 0.71
CA PRO A 12 16.44 14.27 1.67
C PRO A 12 16.52 12.77 1.29
N PRO A 13 16.65 11.87 2.27
CA PRO A 13 16.66 10.44 2.00
C PRO A 13 15.38 10.04 1.23
N ARG A 14 15.50 9.19 0.21
CA ARG A 14 14.33 8.63 -0.46
C ARG A 14 13.54 7.79 0.54
N THR A 15 12.38 8.29 0.95
CA THR A 15 11.44 7.57 1.81
C THR A 15 10.18 7.23 1.04
N TYR A 16 9.69 6.02 1.29
CA TYR A 16 8.43 5.55 0.77
C TYR A 16 7.31 5.78 1.79
N HIS A 17 6.13 6.11 1.30
CA HIS A 17 4.92 6.18 2.12
C HIS A 17 3.83 5.32 1.48
N LEU A 18 2.96 4.77 2.31
CA LEU A 18 1.76 4.07 1.89
C LEU A 18 0.56 4.94 2.24
N ARG A 19 -0.38 5.09 1.30
CA ARG A 19 -1.68 5.73 1.51
C ARG A 19 -2.79 4.73 1.25
N ILE A 20 -3.70 4.62 2.20
CA ILE A 20 -4.91 3.82 2.08
C ILE A 20 -6.09 4.74 2.27
N THR A 21 -6.96 4.79 1.26
CA THR A 21 -8.14 5.67 1.24
C THR A 21 -9.38 4.82 1.03
N THR A 22 -10.24 4.74 2.03
CA THR A 22 -11.55 4.10 1.87
C THR A 22 -12.42 4.95 0.95
N GLY A 23 -13.17 4.31 0.05
CA GLY A 23 -14.10 4.99 -0.83
C GLY A 23 -15.24 5.70 -0.08
N THR A 24 -16.05 6.44 -0.83
CA THR A 24 -17.12 7.30 -0.29
C THR A 24 -18.53 6.85 -0.71
N GLU A 25 -18.70 5.67 -1.28
CA GLU A 25 -20.02 5.10 -1.56
C GLU A 25 -20.59 4.41 -0.31
N ARG A 26 -21.86 4.03 -0.36
CA ARG A 26 -22.59 3.50 0.80
C ARG A 26 -21.94 2.24 1.39
N ASN A 27 -21.32 1.41 0.54
CA ASN A 27 -20.82 0.08 0.89
C ASN A 27 -19.28 -0.02 0.84
N ASP A 28 -18.57 1.11 0.85
CA ASP A 28 -17.10 1.11 0.71
C ASP A 28 -16.37 0.82 2.04
N ALA A 29 -17.04 1.07 3.17
CA ALA A 29 -16.51 0.78 4.49
C ALA A 29 -16.50 -0.73 4.76
N GLY A 30 -15.43 -1.22 5.36
CA GLY A 30 -15.24 -2.66 5.52
C GLY A 30 -14.00 -3.00 6.32
N THR A 31 -13.61 -4.27 6.30
CA THR A 31 -12.36 -4.72 6.93
C THR A 31 -11.30 -4.99 5.87
N LEU A 32 -10.09 -4.53 6.15
CA LEU A 32 -8.93 -4.72 5.29
C LEU A 32 -7.72 -4.99 6.16
N ASP A 33 -7.10 -6.13 5.92
CA ASP A 33 -5.81 -6.50 6.45
C ASP A 33 -4.72 -6.14 5.44
N VAL A 34 -3.68 -5.45 5.92
CA VAL A 34 -2.58 -4.96 5.09
C VAL A 34 -1.25 -5.37 5.69
N GLU A 35 -0.47 -6.15 4.96
CA GLU A 35 0.89 -6.54 5.30
C GLU A 35 1.85 -5.78 4.37
N VAL A 36 2.66 -4.89 4.92
CA VAL A 36 3.64 -4.11 4.15
C VAL A 36 4.96 -4.84 4.12
N ASP A 37 5.46 -5.15 2.92
CA ASP A 37 6.77 -5.74 2.71
C ASP A 37 7.84 -4.63 2.68
N ILE A 38 8.58 -4.54 3.78
CA ILE A 38 9.71 -3.62 3.99
C ILE A 38 11.03 -4.37 3.97
N SER A 39 11.08 -5.51 3.29
CA SER A 39 12.28 -6.33 3.17
C SER A 39 13.41 -5.53 2.51
N ARG A 40 14.65 -5.80 2.92
CA ARG A 40 15.83 -5.12 2.40
C ARG A 40 16.87 -6.14 1.94
N PRO A 41 17.54 -5.91 0.79
CA PRO A 41 18.70 -6.69 0.42
C PRO A 41 19.85 -6.39 1.39
N LEU A 42 20.55 -7.42 1.86
CA LEU A 42 21.81 -7.30 2.60
C LEU A 42 23.05 -7.46 1.71
N GLY A 43 22.86 -7.79 0.43
CA GLY A 43 23.93 -8.15 -0.51
C GLY A 43 24.06 -9.67 -0.70
N ASN A 44 24.84 -10.10 -1.69
CA ASN A 44 25.09 -11.52 -2.00
C ASN A 44 23.82 -12.37 -2.20
N GLY A 45 22.74 -11.77 -2.71
CA GLY A 45 21.44 -12.44 -2.88
C GLY A 45 20.65 -12.65 -1.59
N ILE A 46 21.14 -12.19 -0.44
CA ILE A 46 20.46 -12.31 0.85
C ILE A 46 19.47 -11.16 1.02
N THR A 47 18.22 -11.50 1.31
CA THR A 47 17.17 -10.56 1.71
C THR A 47 16.77 -10.86 3.15
N VAL A 48 16.57 -9.83 3.97
CA VAL A 48 15.91 -10.00 5.27
C VAL A 48 14.45 -9.64 5.10
N ASP A 49 13.63 -10.68 5.15
CA ASP A 49 12.18 -10.56 5.11
C ASP A 49 11.69 -9.76 6.32
N ARG A 50 11.00 -8.66 6.06
CA ARG A 50 10.37 -7.85 7.09
C ARG A 50 8.99 -7.44 6.63
N TYR A 51 7.98 -7.89 7.37
CA TYR A 51 6.60 -7.52 7.15
C TYR A 51 6.09 -6.69 8.32
N ARG A 52 5.36 -5.62 8.03
CA ARG A 52 4.61 -4.87 9.03
C ARG A 52 3.12 -5.07 8.78
N LEU A 53 2.43 -5.69 9.72
CA LEU A 53 0.98 -5.73 9.73
C LEU A 53 0.43 -4.35 10.11
N VAL A 54 -0.51 -3.85 9.34
CA VAL A 54 -1.06 -2.49 9.44
C VAL A 54 -2.56 -2.49 9.80
N THR A 55 -3.07 -3.63 10.30
CA THR A 55 -4.51 -3.85 10.47
C THR A 55 -4.93 -4.32 11.87
N SER A 56 -6.20 -4.09 12.21
CA SER A 56 -7.07 -5.06 12.92
C SER A 56 -8.53 -4.60 13.08
N LYS A 57 -9.03 -3.57 12.37
CA LYS A 57 -10.41 -3.04 12.54
C LYS A 57 -11.05 -2.49 11.26
N VAL A 58 -12.36 -2.26 11.32
CA VAL A 58 -13.21 -1.66 10.28
C VAL A 58 -12.69 -0.27 9.87
N TRP A 59 -12.55 -0.07 8.57
CA TRP A 59 -12.17 1.18 7.94
C TRP A 59 -13.42 1.98 7.61
N ALA A 60 -13.50 3.19 8.17
CA ALA A 60 -14.63 4.07 7.94
C ALA A 60 -14.63 4.60 6.50
N LYS A 61 -15.82 4.82 5.95
CA LYS A 61 -16.01 5.47 4.66
C LYS A 61 -15.27 6.81 4.59
N GLY A 62 -14.57 7.07 3.50
CA GLY A 62 -13.81 8.31 3.27
C GLY A 62 -12.58 8.49 4.18
N SER A 63 -12.23 7.50 5.01
CA SER A 63 -11.03 7.60 5.83
C SER A 63 -9.77 7.48 4.99
N THR A 64 -8.79 8.34 5.24
CA THR A 64 -7.44 8.22 4.68
C THR A 64 -6.46 7.93 5.80
N MET A 65 -5.62 6.91 5.63
CA MET A 65 -4.51 6.63 6.53
C MET A 65 -3.19 6.64 5.76
N LEU A 66 -2.18 7.25 6.38
CA LEU A 66 -0.82 7.30 5.87
C LEU A 66 0.08 6.46 6.77
N TYR A 67 0.93 5.64 6.15
CA TYR A 67 1.89 4.80 6.84
C TYR A 67 3.30 5.02 6.29
N GLY A 68 4.29 4.82 7.17
CA GLY A 68 5.68 5.16 6.93
C GLY A 68 6.16 6.32 7.82
N PRO A 69 7.27 6.98 7.49
CA PRO A 69 8.12 6.70 6.32
C PRO A 69 8.78 5.31 6.37
N TYR A 70 9.05 4.74 5.20
CA TYR A 70 9.82 3.51 5.04
C TYR A 70 11.07 3.76 4.21
N HIS A 71 12.19 3.14 4.59
CA HIS A 71 13.40 3.16 3.77
C HIS A 71 13.28 2.25 2.54
N THR A 72 12.52 1.16 2.67
CA THR A 72 12.21 0.23 1.59
C THR A 72 10.71 -0.07 1.60
N LEU A 73 10.14 -0.21 0.41
CA LEU A 73 8.77 -0.66 0.19
C LEU A 73 8.81 -1.56 -1.04
N SER A 74 8.87 -2.86 -0.81
CA SER A 74 9.02 -3.89 -1.84
C SER A 74 7.66 -4.31 -2.41
N GLY A 75 6.62 -4.25 -1.58
CA GLY A 75 5.24 -4.53 -1.98
C GLY A 75 4.28 -4.44 -0.80
N VAL A 76 3.02 -4.74 -1.07
CA VAL A 76 1.97 -4.82 -0.06
C VAL A 76 1.16 -6.09 -0.32
N ARG A 77 0.71 -6.77 0.73
CA ARG A 77 -0.28 -7.84 0.62
C ARG A 77 -1.56 -7.41 1.31
N VAL A 78 -2.69 -7.66 0.66
CA VAL A 78 -4.00 -7.31 1.21
C VAL A 78 -4.96 -8.48 1.18
N HIS A 79 -5.76 -8.61 2.23
CA HIS A 79 -6.92 -9.51 2.29
C HIS A 79 -7.97 -8.92 3.22
N SER A 80 -9.20 -9.42 3.17
CA SER A 80 -10.23 -9.07 4.15
C SER A 80 -10.39 -10.23 5.14
N PRO A 81 -10.34 -9.99 6.46
CA PRO A 81 -10.54 -11.03 7.47
C PRO A 81 -12.02 -11.38 7.72
N SER A 82 -12.97 -10.69 7.09
CA SER A 82 -14.42 -10.93 7.26
C SER A 82 -15.17 -10.83 5.92
N THR A 83 -16.46 -11.15 5.93
CA THR A 83 -17.37 -10.99 4.77
C THR A 83 -17.87 -9.54 4.59
N ASN A 84 -17.14 -8.57 5.14
CA ASN A 84 -17.52 -7.16 5.06
C ASN A 84 -16.47 -6.47 4.19
N ALA A 85 -16.76 -6.47 2.89
CA ALA A 85 -15.88 -5.97 1.86
C ALA A 85 -15.39 -4.55 2.15
N TRP A 86 -14.13 -4.32 1.86
CA TRP A 86 -13.56 -2.98 1.82
C TRP A 86 -13.33 -2.56 0.38
N VAL A 87 -13.72 -1.33 0.05
CA VAL A 87 -13.47 -0.72 -1.26
C VAL A 87 -12.74 0.60 -1.09
N GLY A 88 -11.67 0.78 -1.84
CA GLY A 88 -10.89 2.01 -1.77
C GLY A 88 -9.66 2.01 -2.66
N ALA A 89 -8.75 2.93 -2.37
CA ALA A 89 -7.48 3.08 -3.06
C ALA A 89 -6.32 2.67 -2.14
N ILE A 90 -5.32 2.02 -2.72
CA ILE A 90 -4.05 1.70 -2.07
C ILE A 90 -2.93 2.22 -2.96
N GLU A 91 -2.12 3.13 -2.43
CA GLU A 91 -1.17 3.90 -3.22
C GLU A 91 0.16 4.03 -2.47
N TYR A 92 1.25 4.21 -3.21
CA TYR A 92 2.56 4.49 -2.64
C TYR A 92 3.12 5.81 -3.14
N SER A 93 3.97 6.41 -2.32
CA SER A 93 4.86 7.50 -2.70
C SER A 93 6.31 7.01 -2.68
N SER A 94 7.12 7.48 -3.63
CA SER A 94 8.58 7.29 -3.68
C SER A 94 9.37 8.58 -3.48
N ASP A 95 8.67 9.69 -3.21
CA ASP A 95 9.18 11.05 -3.15
C ASP A 95 8.88 11.74 -1.81
N GLY A 96 8.73 10.95 -0.73
CA GLY A 96 8.51 11.49 0.62
C GLY A 96 7.08 11.99 0.86
N GLY A 97 6.11 11.48 0.12
CA GLY A 97 4.68 11.80 0.27
C GLY A 97 4.21 12.97 -0.60
N VAL A 98 4.98 13.39 -1.61
CA VAL A 98 4.59 14.49 -2.50
C VAL A 98 3.61 13.99 -3.57
N THR A 99 3.92 12.86 -4.21
CA THR A 99 3.04 12.20 -5.18
C THR A 99 2.72 10.78 -4.76
N TYR A 100 1.54 10.31 -5.16
CA TYR A 100 1.06 8.96 -4.87
C TYR A 100 0.60 8.29 -6.15
N LEU A 101 1.03 7.05 -6.36
CA LEU A 101 0.69 6.22 -7.49
C LEU A 101 0.02 4.93 -7.00
N PRO A 102 -0.96 4.39 -7.75
CA PRO A 102 -1.56 3.11 -7.41
C PRO A 102 -0.56 1.97 -7.65
N PHE A 103 -0.67 0.93 -6.84
CA PHE A 103 -0.02 -0.35 -7.11
C PHE A 103 -0.71 -1.08 -8.27
N VAL A 104 -0.07 -2.16 -8.71
CA VAL A 104 -0.63 -3.17 -9.60
C VAL A 104 -0.85 -4.46 -8.81
N CYS A 105 -2.07 -5.01 -8.87
CA CYS A 105 -2.37 -6.32 -8.31
C CYS A 105 -1.76 -7.40 -9.22
N THR A 106 -0.97 -8.33 -8.68
CA THR A 106 -0.29 -9.36 -9.48
C THR A 106 -0.91 -10.74 -9.38
N ASP A 107 -1.94 -10.89 -8.53
CA ASP A 107 -2.53 -12.19 -8.19
C ASP A 107 -4.03 -12.23 -8.54
N CYS A 108 -4.92 -11.77 -7.65
CA CYS A 108 -6.37 -11.97 -7.76
C CYS A 108 -6.98 -11.43 -9.07
N THR A 109 -6.60 -10.21 -9.45
CA THR A 109 -6.95 -9.58 -10.74
C THR A 109 -5.68 -9.05 -11.38
N LYS A 110 -4.82 -9.98 -11.83
CA LYS A 110 -3.48 -9.67 -12.33
C LYS A 110 -3.47 -8.54 -13.37
N GLY A 111 -2.61 -7.54 -13.14
CA GLY A 111 -2.40 -6.38 -14.01
C GLY A 111 -3.33 -5.19 -13.72
N SER A 112 -4.30 -5.35 -12.82
CA SER A 112 -5.25 -4.28 -12.50
C SER A 112 -4.67 -3.24 -11.53
N SER A 113 -5.22 -2.03 -11.59
CA SER A 113 -4.82 -0.90 -10.74
C SER A 113 -5.51 -0.95 -9.38
N THR A 114 -4.80 -0.54 -8.33
CA THR A 114 -5.37 -0.31 -7.00
C THR A 114 -5.83 1.13 -6.75
N ALA A 115 -5.98 1.95 -7.81
CA ALA A 115 -6.64 3.25 -7.70
C ALA A 115 -8.11 3.09 -7.21
N ARG A 116 -8.71 1.93 -7.50
CA ARG A 116 -9.93 1.44 -6.87
C ARG A 116 -9.90 -0.09 -6.84
N ILE A 117 -9.89 -0.67 -5.65
CA ILE A 117 -9.85 -2.12 -5.40
C ILE A 117 -10.93 -2.49 -4.38
N SER A 118 -11.57 -3.64 -4.61
CA SER A 118 -12.44 -4.30 -3.63
C SER A 118 -11.74 -5.54 -3.08
N VAL A 119 -11.70 -5.65 -1.76
CA VAL A 119 -11.13 -6.79 -1.06
C VAL A 119 -12.20 -7.36 -0.14
N ASP A 120 -12.49 -8.64 -0.26
CA ASP A 120 -13.58 -9.29 0.45
C ASP A 120 -13.21 -10.71 0.89
N GLY A 121 -13.70 -11.11 2.06
CA GLY A 121 -13.54 -12.45 2.61
C GLY A 121 -14.48 -13.45 1.94
N ASN A 122 -15.56 -13.00 1.27
CA ASN A 122 -16.41 -13.83 0.42
C ASN A 122 -16.37 -13.35 -1.05
N SER A 123 -17.40 -13.64 -1.84
CA SER A 123 -17.48 -13.31 -3.27
C SER A 123 -18.78 -12.59 -3.67
N ASP A 124 -19.36 -11.75 -2.80
CA ASP A 124 -20.68 -11.13 -3.06
C ASP A 124 -20.65 -9.65 -3.51
N VAL A 125 -19.46 -9.03 -3.58
CA VAL A 125 -19.29 -7.65 -4.07
C VAL A 125 -18.77 -7.57 -5.51
N ASN A 126 -19.00 -6.43 -6.18
CA ASN A 126 -18.55 -6.18 -7.56
C ASN A 126 -17.66 -4.92 -7.63
N ALA A 127 -16.42 -5.05 -8.11
CA ALA A 127 -15.54 -3.94 -8.47
C ALA A 127 -14.61 -4.32 -9.64
N PRO A 128 -13.93 -3.37 -10.32
CA PRO A 128 -13.01 -3.68 -11.43
C PRO A 128 -11.78 -4.50 -11.02
N THR A 129 -11.25 -4.25 -9.82
CA THR A 129 -10.17 -5.01 -9.19
C THR A 129 -10.74 -5.70 -7.98
N THR A 130 -10.70 -7.02 -7.96
CA THR A 130 -11.28 -7.84 -6.89
C THR A 130 -10.24 -8.79 -6.31
N CYS A 131 -10.25 -8.93 -5.00
CA CYS A 131 -9.60 -10.04 -4.33
C CYS A 131 -10.56 -10.65 -3.31
N PHE A 132 -11.07 -11.83 -3.65
CA PHE A 132 -12.19 -12.50 -3.00
C PHE A 132 -11.78 -13.79 -2.30
N GLY A 133 -12.67 -14.30 -1.45
CA GLY A 133 -12.48 -15.59 -0.78
C GLY A 133 -11.30 -15.62 0.19
N GLY A 134 -10.90 -14.48 0.73
CA GLY A 134 -9.75 -14.38 1.64
C GLY A 134 -8.39 -14.55 0.95
N ALA A 135 -8.34 -14.52 -0.39
CA ALA A 135 -7.08 -14.52 -1.12
C ALA A 135 -6.26 -13.26 -0.77
N LYS A 136 -4.93 -13.38 -0.85
CA LYS A 136 -4.01 -12.26 -0.63
C LYS A 136 -3.62 -11.66 -1.97
N CYS A 137 -4.03 -10.44 -2.29
CA CYS A 137 -3.43 -9.78 -3.46
C CYS A 137 -2.04 -9.23 -3.11
N ILE A 138 -1.02 -9.70 -3.84
CA ILE A 138 0.30 -9.09 -3.86
C ILE A 138 0.26 -7.86 -4.77
N LEU A 139 0.62 -6.71 -4.19
CA LEU A 139 0.63 -5.40 -4.81
C LEU A 139 2.06 -4.94 -5.04
N LEU A 140 2.43 -4.70 -6.30
CA LEU A 140 3.75 -4.21 -6.68
C LEU A 140 3.68 -2.80 -7.25
N LYS A 141 4.75 -2.03 -7.03
CA LYS A 141 4.90 -0.69 -7.61
C LYS A 141 4.90 -0.78 -9.14
N GLN A 142 4.36 0.24 -9.80
CA GLN A 142 4.50 0.35 -11.25
C GLN A 142 5.99 0.58 -11.56
N GLY A 143 6.53 -0.24 -12.47
CA GLY A 143 7.93 -0.21 -12.89
C GLY A 143 8.31 1.05 -13.65
#